data_AF-A0A2S2N6E4-F1
#
_entry.id   AF-A0A2S2N6E4-F1
#
_cell.length_a   1.000
_cell.length_b   1.000
_cell.length_c   1.000
_cell.angle_alpha   90.00
_cell.angle_beta   90.00
_cell.angle_gamma   90.00
#
_symmetry.space_group_name_H-M   'P 1'
#
loop_
_entity.id
_entity.type
_entity.pdbx_description
1 polymer ?
#
loop_
_entity_poly.entity_id
_entity_poly.type
_entity_poly.pdbx_seq_one_letter_code
_entity_poly.pdbx_strand_id
1 'polypeptide(L)'
;GQRGLGPRQCGSCGMLFAPGIPEDRLQHLRHHRRLRQALTHTGWKQERVVSEFWDGKILLILPDDPKFALRKAAEVLSVVDAELGFPEHSRIPGPHSRVSVYLFLSPAGRVLGCLAAHPIRQVRSIRPSAIDRLLIDY
;
A
#
# COMPACT_ATOMS: atom_id res chain seq x y z
N GLY A 1 -2.40 -27.06 -29.46
CA GLY A 1 -2.61 -25.66 -29.06
C GLY A 1 -1.83 -25.37 -27.80
N GLN A 2 -0.98 -24.34 -27.82
CA GLN A 2 -0.16 -23.98 -26.66
C GLN A 2 -1.08 -23.37 -25.57
N ARG A 3 -1.16 -24.00 -24.40
CA ARG A 3 -2.03 -23.57 -23.30
C ARG A 3 -1.30 -22.54 -22.44
N GLY A 4 -1.95 -21.43 -22.12
CA GLY A 4 -1.47 -20.48 -21.10
C GLY A 4 -0.62 -19.31 -21.61
N LEU A 5 -0.59 -19.04 -22.92
CA LEU A 5 0.10 -17.85 -23.46
C LEU A 5 -0.67 -16.55 -23.24
N GLY A 6 -1.98 -16.62 -22.98
CA GLY A 6 -2.80 -15.44 -22.72
C GLY A 6 -2.59 -14.88 -21.31
N PRO A 7 -2.65 -13.54 -21.14
CA PRO A 7 -2.55 -12.91 -19.82
C PRO A 7 -3.70 -13.33 -18.91
N ARG A 8 -3.39 -13.59 -17.64
CA ARG A 8 -4.35 -13.90 -16.58
C ARG A 8 -4.04 -13.07 -15.34
N GLN A 9 -5.08 -12.69 -14.62
CA GLN A 9 -4.95 -12.02 -13.34
C GLN A 9 -4.83 -13.04 -12.20
N CYS A 10 -3.85 -12.86 -11.32
CA CYS A 10 -3.75 -13.66 -10.10
C CYS A 10 -4.85 -13.24 -9.11
N GLY A 11 -5.72 -14.16 -8.70
CA GLY A 11 -6.81 -13.87 -7.76
C GLY A 11 -6.38 -13.55 -6.32
N SER A 12 -5.08 -13.56 -6.01
CA SER A 12 -4.59 -13.30 -4.63
C SER A 12 -3.57 -12.17 -4.51
N CYS A 13 -2.86 -11.83 -5.58
CA CYS A 13 -1.98 -10.66 -5.64
C CYS A 13 -2.41 -9.61 -6.69
N GLY A 14 -3.40 -9.92 -7.55
CA GLY A 14 -3.91 -8.97 -8.55
C GLY A 14 -3.04 -8.78 -9.78
N MET A 15 -1.80 -9.27 -9.80
CA MET A 15 -0.88 -9.12 -10.93
C MET A 15 -1.39 -9.83 -12.20
N LEU A 16 -1.31 -9.14 -13.33
CA LEU A 16 -1.50 -9.71 -14.67
C LEU A 16 -0.20 -10.35 -15.16
N PHE A 17 -0.26 -11.61 -15.62
CA PHE A 17 0.91 -12.34 -16.14
C PHE A 17 0.48 -13.45 -17.12
N ALA A 18 1.38 -13.89 -18.01
CA ALA A 18 1.14 -15.04 -18.87
C ALA A 18 1.69 -16.35 -18.23
N PRO A 19 0.84 -17.31 -17.81
CA PRO A 19 1.31 -18.49 -17.06
C PRO A 19 2.20 -19.46 -17.85
N GLY A 20 2.11 -19.41 -19.18
CA GLY A 20 2.87 -20.23 -20.12
C GLY A 20 4.21 -19.62 -20.52
N ILE A 21 4.49 -18.36 -20.16
CA ILE A 21 5.79 -17.72 -20.36
C ILE A 21 6.60 -17.88 -19.06
N PRO A 22 7.75 -18.59 -19.08
CA PRO A 22 8.56 -18.85 -17.88
C PRO A 22 9.01 -17.58 -17.16
N GLU A 23 9.38 -16.55 -17.91
CA GLU A 23 9.87 -15.26 -17.40
C GLU A 23 8.77 -14.52 -16.61
N ASP A 24 7.57 -14.41 -17.20
CA ASP A 24 6.39 -13.85 -16.56
C ASP A 24 6.02 -14.61 -15.29
N ARG A 25 6.03 -15.95 -15.34
CA ARG A 25 5.75 -16.78 -14.17
C ARG A 25 6.76 -16.51 -13.05
N LEU A 26 8.05 -16.39 -13.37
CA LEU A 26 9.09 -16.09 -12.39
C LEU A 26 8.90 -14.68 -11.80
N GLN A 27 8.57 -13.69 -12.62
CA GLN A 27 8.25 -12.35 -12.15
C GLN A 27 7.03 -12.34 -11.22
N HIS A 28 5.95 -13.02 -11.60
CA HIS A 28 4.76 -13.20 -10.77
C HIS A 28 5.11 -13.81 -9.41
N LEU A 29 5.90 -14.89 -9.37
CA LEU A 29 6.30 -15.51 -8.09
C LEU A 29 7.11 -14.56 -7.20
N ARG A 30 8.01 -13.74 -7.78
CA ARG A 30 8.80 -12.75 -7.04
C ARG A 30 7.90 -11.64 -6.48
N HIS A 31 7.04 -11.06 -7.31
CA HIS A 31 6.08 -10.05 -6.90
C HIS A 31 5.15 -10.59 -5.81
N HIS A 32 4.57 -11.77 -6.01
CA HIS A 32 3.65 -12.40 -5.07
C HIS A 32 4.27 -12.64 -3.69
N ARG A 33 5.54 -13.08 -3.64
CA ARG A 33 6.26 -13.25 -2.36
C ARG A 33 6.49 -11.92 -1.66
N ARG A 34 6.99 -10.91 -2.38
CA ARG A 34 7.25 -9.56 -1.83
C ARG A 34 5.97 -8.93 -1.30
N LEU A 35 4.89 -8.93 -2.09
CA LEU A 35 3.60 -8.37 -1.71
C LEU A 35 3.04 -9.02 -0.44
N ARG A 36 3.07 -10.36 -0.38
CA ARG A 36 2.55 -11.08 0.80
C ARG A 36 3.38 -10.80 2.05
N GLN A 37 4.70 -10.75 1.94
CA GLN A 37 5.58 -10.41 3.05
C GLN A 37 5.32 -8.97 3.54
N ALA A 38 5.26 -8.02 2.61
CA ALA A 38 5.02 -6.61 2.88
C ALA A 38 3.66 -6.34 3.52
N LEU A 39 2.63 -7.12 3.18
CA LEU A 39 1.28 -6.97 3.75
C LEU A 39 1.02 -7.88 4.97
N THR A 40 2.00 -8.66 5.44
CA THR A 40 1.84 -9.48 6.65
C THR A 40 2.33 -8.73 7.88
N HIS A 41 1.48 -8.63 8.90
CA HIS A 41 1.81 -8.08 10.20
C HIS A 41 1.85 -9.22 11.24
N THR A 42 3.03 -9.47 11.82
CA THR A 42 3.25 -10.61 12.73
C THR A 42 2.88 -10.32 14.18
N GLY A 43 2.34 -9.15 14.47
CA GLY A 43 2.05 -8.70 15.84
C GLY A 43 3.27 -8.10 16.53
N TRP A 44 3.03 -7.09 17.38
CA TRP A 44 4.04 -6.48 18.23
C TRP A 44 3.66 -6.59 19.71
N LYS A 45 4.65 -6.50 20.61
CA LYS A 45 4.40 -6.53 22.06
C LYS A 45 3.50 -5.39 22.53
N GLN A 46 3.67 -4.22 21.93
CA GLN A 46 2.84 -3.05 22.17
C GLN A 46 2.38 -2.51 20.83
N GLU A 47 1.07 -2.47 20.64
CA GLU A 47 0.41 -1.97 19.45
C GLU A 47 -0.52 -0.82 19.84
N ARG A 48 -0.49 0.27 19.06
CA ARG A 48 -1.44 1.37 19.23
C ARG A 48 -2.67 1.09 18.37
N VAL A 49 -3.61 0.33 18.93
CA VAL A 49 -4.93 0.10 18.31
C VAL A 49 -5.82 1.31 18.59
N VAL A 50 -6.35 1.92 17.54
CA VAL A 50 -7.24 3.09 17.64
C VAL A 50 -8.71 2.75 17.40
N SER A 51 -8.98 1.58 16.83
CA SER A 51 -10.34 1.08 16.62
C SER A 51 -10.31 -0.43 16.38
N GLU A 52 -11.34 -1.14 16.83
CA GLU A 52 -11.54 -2.57 16.65
C GLU A 52 -12.90 -2.83 16.00
N PHE A 53 -12.93 -3.86 15.16
CA PHE A 53 -14.09 -4.27 14.38
C PHE A 53 -14.20 -5.80 14.43
N TRP A 54 -15.35 -6.32 13.99
CA TRP A 54 -15.57 -7.77 13.91
C TRP A 54 -14.68 -8.45 12.86
N ASP A 55 -14.24 -7.70 11.85
CA ASP A 55 -13.41 -8.15 10.72
C ASP A 55 -11.97 -7.61 10.78
N GLY A 56 -11.54 -7.01 11.89
CA GLY A 56 -10.20 -6.48 12.00
C GLY A 56 -10.01 -5.38 13.03
N LYS A 57 -8.90 -4.65 12.89
CA LYS A 57 -8.54 -3.52 13.75
C LYS A 57 -7.71 -2.49 13.01
N ILE A 58 -7.71 -1.25 13.50
CA ILE A 58 -6.88 -0.17 12.97
C ILE A 58 -5.72 0.10 13.91
N LEU A 59 -4.50 -0.02 13.39
CA LEU A 59 -3.27 0.40 14.05
C LEU A 59 -2.87 1.80 13.62
N LEU A 60 -2.39 2.62 14.56
CA LEU A 60 -1.82 3.93 14.30
C LEU A 60 -0.30 3.94 14.57
N ILE A 61 0.46 4.29 13.55
CA ILE A 61 1.91 4.51 13.63
C ILE A 61 2.18 6.01 13.56
N LEU A 62 2.91 6.53 14.54
CA LEU A 62 3.32 7.92 14.65
C LEU A 62 4.80 8.09 14.26
N PRO A 63 5.24 9.30 13.87
CA PRO A 63 6.63 9.56 13.48
C PRO A 63 7.67 9.21 14.55
N ASP A 64 7.30 9.33 15.83
CA ASP A 64 8.19 9.10 16.96
C ASP A 64 8.17 7.64 17.47
N ASP A 65 7.46 6.76 16.77
CA ASP A 65 7.40 5.35 17.13
C ASP A 65 8.74 4.61 16.85
N PRO A 66 8.95 3.44 17.47
CA PRO A 66 10.15 2.64 17.22
C PRO A 66 10.39 2.35 15.74
N LYS A 67 11.68 2.24 15.36
CA LYS A 67 12.11 2.02 13.96
C LYS A 67 11.43 0.83 13.27
N PHE A 68 11.08 -0.23 13.99
CA PHE A 68 10.39 -1.38 13.39
C PHE A 68 8.98 -1.01 12.89
N ALA A 69 8.27 -0.13 13.61
CA ALA A 69 6.93 0.32 13.24
C ALA A 69 7.00 1.25 12.03
N LEU A 70 7.94 2.20 12.06
CA LEU A 70 8.21 3.09 10.92
C LEU A 70 8.60 2.31 9.65
N ARG A 71 9.45 1.29 9.78
CA ARG A 71 9.80 0.39 8.68
C ARG A 71 8.58 -0.34 8.12
N LYS A 72 7.67 -0.80 8.99
CA LYS A 72 6.46 -1.47 8.53
C LYS A 72 5.54 -0.52 7.75
N ALA A 73 5.37 0.70 8.23
CA ALA A 73 4.62 1.73 7.51
C ALA A 73 5.24 2.02 6.14
N ALA A 74 6.56 2.21 6.08
CA ALA A 74 7.28 2.47 4.83
C ALA A 74 7.16 1.30 3.84
N GLU A 75 7.26 0.06 4.32
CA GLU A 75 7.09 -1.15 3.51
C GLU A 75 5.68 -1.23 2.88
N VAL A 76 4.64 -0.96 3.67
CA VAL A 76 3.25 -0.93 3.15
C VAL A 76 3.04 0.21 2.16
N LEU A 77 3.53 1.42 2.47
CA LEU A 77 3.40 2.57 1.58
C LEU A 77 4.16 2.37 0.26
N SER A 78 5.33 1.71 0.29
CA SER A 78 6.09 1.37 -0.92
C SER A 78 5.32 0.43 -1.85
N VAL A 79 4.56 -0.52 -1.29
CA VAL A 79 3.64 -1.36 -2.08
C VAL A 79 2.59 -0.51 -2.76
N VAL A 80 1.96 0.41 -2.03
CA VAL A 80 0.91 1.28 -2.59
C VAL A 80 1.46 2.21 -3.66
N ASP A 81 2.64 2.81 -3.43
CA ASP A 81 3.30 3.66 -4.41
C ASP A 81 3.59 2.88 -5.70
N ALA A 82 4.11 1.65 -5.59
CA ALA A 82 4.37 0.80 -6.75
C ALA A 82 3.09 0.46 -7.54
N GLU A 83 1.99 0.14 -6.86
CA GLU A 83 0.70 -0.15 -7.52
C GLU A 83 0.09 1.09 -8.19
N LEU A 84 0.33 2.29 -7.65
CA LEU A 84 -0.12 3.56 -8.23
C LEU A 84 0.84 4.10 -9.31
N GLY A 85 1.95 3.42 -9.58
CA GLY A 85 2.96 3.84 -10.55
C GLY A 85 3.83 5.01 -10.08
N PHE A 86 3.87 5.28 -8.78
CA PHE A 86 4.76 6.28 -8.21
C PHE A 86 6.21 5.78 -8.15
N PRO A 87 7.22 6.64 -8.40
CA PRO A 87 8.62 6.27 -8.22
C PRO A 87 8.89 5.84 -6.78
N GLU A 88 9.77 4.84 -6.60
CA GLU A 88 10.16 4.21 -5.31
C GLU A 88 10.69 5.20 -4.25
N HIS A 89 10.94 6.46 -4.65
CA HIS A 89 11.50 7.54 -3.83
C HIS A 89 10.55 8.75 -3.67
N SER A 90 9.33 8.68 -4.20
CA SER A 90 8.50 9.89 -4.35
C SER A 90 7.70 10.28 -3.12
N ARG A 91 7.47 9.39 -2.13
CA ARG A 91 6.57 9.69 -1.00
C ARG A 91 6.93 9.02 0.33
N ILE A 92 8.17 8.61 0.55
CA ILE A 92 8.58 8.27 1.92
C ILE A 92 8.64 9.58 2.70
N PRO A 93 7.89 9.72 3.81
CA PRO A 93 8.05 10.86 4.70
C PRO A 93 9.51 10.81 5.19
N GLY A 94 10.36 11.74 4.73
CA GLY A 94 11.72 11.85 5.25
C GLY A 94 11.71 11.98 6.78
N PRO A 95 12.86 11.85 7.47
CA PRO A 95 12.96 11.79 8.93
C PRO A 95 12.37 12.99 9.71
N HIS A 96 11.87 14.02 9.04
CA HIS A 96 11.21 15.20 9.62
C HIS A 96 9.71 15.32 9.28
N SER A 97 9.16 14.34 8.58
CA SER A 97 7.79 14.41 8.12
C SER A 97 6.84 13.94 9.22
N ARG A 98 5.88 14.79 9.59
CA ARG A 98 4.93 14.56 10.69
C ARG A 98 3.75 13.67 10.25
N VAL A 99 4.04 12.59 9.54
CA VAL A 99 3.02 11.73 8.93
C VAL A 99 2.58 10.66 9.91
N SER A 100 1.28 10.59 10.12
CA SER A 100 0.64 9.50 10.83
C SER A 100 0.14 8.47 9.83
N VAL A 101 0.45 7.20 10.07
CA VAL A 101 0.02 6.11 9.19
C VAL A 101 -0.94 5.21 9.94
N TYR A 102 -2.12 5.01 9.36
CA TYR A 102 -3.14 4.11 9.83
C TYR A 102 -3.10 2.85 8.98
N LEU A 103 -3.10 1.68 9.61
CA LEU A 103 -3.14 0.38 8.94
C LEU A 103 -4.37 -0.39 9.40
N PHE A 104 -5.19 -0.85 8.47
CA PHE A 104 -6.27 -1.79 8.77
C PHE A 104 -5.74 -3.22 8.66
N LEU A 105 -5.84 -3.96 9.75
CA LEU A 105 -5.43 -5.35 9.86
C LEU A 105 -6.66 -6.26 9.95
N SER A 106 -6.70 -7.29 9.11
CA SER A 106 -7.61 -8.44 9.27
C SER A 106 -7.32 -9.22 10.57
N PRO A 107 -8.22 -10.12 11.01
CA PRO A 107 -8.01 -10.95 12.20
C PRO A 107 -6.81 -11.90 12.05
N ALA A 108 -6.46 -12.24 10.80
CA ALA A 108 -5.29 -13.05 10.47
C ALA A 108 -3.97 -12.25 10.42
N GLY A 109 -3.99 -10.96 10.77
CA GLY A 109 -2.80 -10.10 10.76
C GLY A 109 -2.36 -9.62 9.38
N ARG A 110 -3.18 -9.78 8.34
CA ARG A 110 -2.91 -9.19 7.02
C ARG A 110 -3.33 -7.72 6.98
N VAL A 111 -2.48 -6.85 6.47
CA VAL A 111 -2.79 -5.46 6.13
C VAL A 111 -3.69 -5.45 4.90
N LEU A 112 -4.92 -4.95 5.04
CA LEU A 112 -5.88 -4.84 3.93
C LEU A 112 -6.10 -3.39 3.46
N GLY A 113 -5.66 -2.41 4.24
CA GLY A 113 -5.75 -1.00 3.87
C GLY A 113 -4.77 -0.15 4.65
N CYS A 114 -4.42 1.01 4.08
CA CYS A 114 -3.61 2.01 4.76
C CYS A 114 -4.08 3.43 4.45
N LEU A 115 -3.82 4.36 5.37
CA LEU A 115 -4.05 5.78 5.19
C LEU A 115 -2.88 6.56 5.76
N ALA A 116 -2.29 7.46 4.96
CA ALA A 116 -1.24 8.37 5.40
C ALA A 116 -1.84 9.78 5.59
N ALA A 117 -1.84 10.27 6.82
CA ALA A 117 -2.35 11.59 7.18
C ALA A 117 -1.20 12.57 7.42
N HIS A 118 -1.30 13.75 6.80
CA HIS A 118 -0.38 14.85 7.01
C HIS A 118 -1.12 16.00 7.71
N PRO A 119 -0.51 16.67 8.70
CA PRO A 119 -1.06 17.90 9.24
C PRO A 119 -1.04 18.98 8.15
N ILE A 120 -2.20 19.54 7.84
CA ILE A 120 -2.37 20.62 6.87
C ILE A 120 -2.60 21.94 7.62
N ARG A 121 -2.02 23.03 7.10
CA ARG A 121 -2.24 24.38 7.66
C ARG A 121 -3.37 25.14 6.97
N GLN A 122 -3.63 24.80 5.71
CA GLN A 122 -4.60 25.48 4.86
C GLN A 122 -5.27 24.46 3.95
N VAL A 123 -6.55 24.68 3.64
CA VAL A 123 -7.34 23.88 2.71
C VAL A 123 -8.03 24.82 1.74
N ARG A 124 -8.01 24.48 0.46
CA ARG A 124 -8.79 25.18 -0.56
C ARG A 124 -9.88 24.24 -1.05
N SER A 125 -11.12 24.73 -1.03
CA SER A 125 -12.23 24.00 -1.64
C SER A 125 -12.06 24.01 -3.16
N ILE A 126 -12.07 22.82 -3.77
CA ILE A 126 -12.08 22.69 -5.22
C ILE A 126 -13.50 22.96 -5.69
N ARG A 127 -13.68 24.01 -6.50
CA ARG A 127 -14.93 24.25 -7.19
C ARG A 127 -15.05 23.27 -8.37
N PRO A 128 -16.20 22.60 -8.57
CA PRO A 128 -16.37 21.61 -9.64
C PRO A 128 -15.95 22.10 -11.03
N SER A 129 -16.19 23.38 -11.36
CA SER A 129 -15.86 23.99 -12.65
C SER A 129 -14.36 24.15 -12.94
N ALA A 130 -13.47 23.85 -11.98
CA ALA A 130 -12.02 23.89 -12.17
C ALA A 130 -11.45 22.54 -12.61
N ILE A 131 -12.22 21.45 -12.53
CA ILE A 131 -11.81 20.09 -12.92
C ILE A 131 -11.78 19.97 -14.45
N ASP A 132 -12.74 20.60 -15.15
CA ASP A 132 -12.84 20.57 -16.61
C ASP A 132 -11.66 21.24 -17.33
N ARG A 133 -10.97 22.20 -16.68
CA ARG A 133 -9.80 22.88 -17.27
C ARG A 133 -8.51 22.09 -17.15
N LEU A 134 -8.41 21.10 -16.26
CA LEU A 134 -7.21 20.28 -16.10
C LEU A 134 -7.22 19.02 -16.99
N LEU A 135 -8.36 18.71 -17.64
CA LEU A 135 -8.52 17.57 -18.53
C LEU A 135 -8.41 17.90 -20.03
N ILE A 136 -8.18 19.18 -20.39
CA ILE A 136 -8.03 19.63 -21.80
C ILE A 136 -6.56 19.87 -22.17
N ASP A 137 -5.63 19.85 -21.20
CA ASP A 137 -4.20 20.06 -21.45
C ASP A 137 -3.34 18.77 -21.41
N TYR A 138 -3.94 17.60 -21.73
CA TYR A 138 -3.21 16.34 -21.96
C TYR A 138 -3.51 15.76 -23.35
#